data_AF-D2B551-F1
#
_entry.id   AF-D2B551-F1
#
_cell.length_a   1.000
_cell.length_b   1.000
_cell.length_c   1.000
_cell.angle_alpha   90.00
_cell.angle_beta   90.00
_cell.angle_gamma   90.00
#
_symmetry.space_group_name_H-M   'P 1'
#
loop_
_entity.id
_entity.type
_entity.pdbx_description
1 polymer ?
#
loop_
_entity_poly.entity_id
_entity_poly.type
_entity_poly.pdbx_seq_one_letter_code
_entity_poly.pdbx_strand_id
1 'polypeptide(L)'
;MSTDRKTQLSTDPANTEHLRCGERITMDELAVHLDAARVWLRQLALAAETPTVPIELGANICDRLDAMAEEPGRFGQNLARADTVISAWQPLRPYLPNRESWGARAHGSDRQQWGKRLSTVLSLHQLLAPVSDDLPWRDEEPGIAYLDGLNGIPGVGEWESARAARRRAAARQAAIQDQAQQERCSTCQAIAGTHRRTENGHIADAYHKPRITRATQVVDEALGEEQ
;
A
#
# COMPACT_ATOMS: atom_id res chain seq x y z
N MET A 1 -14.24 25.30 20.29
CA MET A 1 -14.35 23.95 19.71
C MET A 1 -13.09 23.20 20.13
N SER A 2 -13.23 22.14 20.92
CA SER A 2 -12.08 21.35 21.39
C SER A 2 -11.47 20.62 20.18
N THR A 3 -10.25 21.00 19.80
CA THR A 3 -9.46 20.25 18.83
C THR A 3 -8.94 19.01 19.55
N ASP A 4 -9.70 17.92 19.51
CA ASP A 4 -9.22 16.62 20.00
C ASP A 4 -7.98 16.24 19.21
N ARG A 5 -6.83 16.48 19.82
CA ARG A 5 -5.52 16.19 19.25
C ARG A 5 -5.31 14.69 19.41
N LYS A 6 -5.71 13.93 18.39
CA LYS A 6 -5.43 12.50 18.32
C LYS A 6 -3.93 12.27 18.45
N THR A 7 -3.52 11.58 19.51
CA THR A 7 -2.11 11.34 19.83
C THR A 7 -1.76 9.89 19.47
N GLN A 8 -0.58 9.64 18.91
CA GLN A 8 -0.11 8.28 18.67
C GLN A 8 0.24 7.63 20.02
N LEU A 9 -0.63 6.76 20.51
CA LEU A 9 -0.47 6.04 21.79
C LEU A 9 -0.11 4.56 21.60
N SER A 10 -0.23 4.05 20.37
CA SER A 10 0.06 2.67 20.02
C SER A 10 1.32 2.57 19.16
N THR A 11 2.10 1.51 19.42
CA THR A 11 3.21 1.08 18.56
C THR A 11 2.79 -0.02 17.57
N ASP A 12 1.52 -0.46 17.61
CA ASP A 12 0.98 -1.40 16.64
C ASP A 12 0.91 -0.75 15.25
N PRO A 13 1.65 -1.26 14.24
CA PRO A 13 1.64 -0.70 12.89
C PRO A 13 0.27 -0.78 12.19
N ALA A 14 -0.68 -1.58 12.70
CA ALA A 14 -2.05 -1.64 12.19
C ALA A 14 -2.96 -0.54 12.79
N ASN A 15 -2.58 0.08 13.92
CA ASN A 15 -3.38 1.13 14.54
C ASN A 15 -3.10 2.49 13.87
N THR A 16 -4.01 2.90 12.99
CA THR A 16 -4.00 4.19 12.30
C THR A 16 -5.02 5.19 12.85
N GLU A 17 -5.62 4.91 14.02
CA GLU A 17 -6.72 5.74 14.58
C GLU A 17 -6.29 7.18 14.86
N HIS A 18 -4.99 7.37 15.13
CA HIS A 18 -4.37 8.67 15.37
C HIS A 18 -4.31 9.56 14.13
N LEU A 19 -4.45 8.99 12.93
CA LEU A 19 -4.54 9.74 11.68
C LEU A 19 -5.93 10.41 11.56
N ARG A 20 -5.98 11.61 11.00
CA ARG A 20 -7.19 12.42 10.79
C ARG A 20 -8.18 11.69 9.89
N CYS A 21 -7.73 11.21 8.73
CA CYS A 21 -8.59 10.50 7.79
C CYS A 21 -8.70 8.98 8.06
N GLY A 22 -8.13 8.49 9.17
CA GLY A 22 -8.30 7.12 9.65
C GLY A 22 -7.79 6.07 8.65
N GLU A 23 -8.69 5.22 8.15
CA GLU A 23 -8.37 4.12 7.22
C GLU A 23 -7.95 4.59 5.82
N ARG A 24 -8.35 5.80 5.39
CA ARG A 24 -8.05 6.36 4.06
C ARG A 24 -7.34 7.71 4.19
N ILE A 25 -6.03 7.68 4.41
CA ILE A 25 -5.17 8.87 4.50
C ILE A 25 -5.20 9.69 3.21
N THR A 26 -5.21 11.03 3.32
CA THR A 26 -5.00 11.91 2.15
C THR A 26 -3.52 12.02 1.79
N MET A 27 -3.20 12.44 0.56
CA MET A 27 -1.81 12.66 0.16
C MET A 27 -1.17 13.82 0.94
N ASP A 28 -1.93 14.90 1.17
CA ASP A 28 -1.51 16.02 2.03
C ASP A 28 -1.19 15.54 3.46
N GLU A 29 -2.07 14.77 4.09
CA GLU A 29 -1.84 14.24 5.43
C GLU A 29 -0.59 13.34 5.47
N LEU A 30 -0.42 12.46 4.47
CA LEU A 30 0.76 11.62 4.37
C LEU A 30 2.05 12.44 4.18
N ALA A 31 2.01 13.47 3.34
CA ALA A 31 3.14 14.37 3.10
C ALA A 31 3.55 15.10 4.39
N VAL A 32 2.58 15.61 5.15
CA VAL A 32 2.79 16.27 6.45
C VAL A 32 3.46 15.31 7.44
N HIS A 33 3.00 14.05 7.52
CA HIS A 33 3.60 13.07 8.43
C HIS A 33 5.03 12.67 8.03
N LEU A 34 5.32 12.58 6.73
CA LEU A 34 6.69 12.32 6.25
C LEU A 34 7.63 13.50 6.51
N ASP A 35 7.16 14.73 6.36
CA ASP A 35 7.95 15.92 6.71
C ASP A 35 8.20 16.00 8.22
N ALA A 36 7.19 15.70 9.04
CA ALA A 36 7.36 15.58 10.49
C ALA A 36 8.39 14.50 10.87
N ALA A 37 8.38 13.34 10.21
CA ALA A 37 9.36 12.28 10.43
C ALA A 37 10.78 12.72 10.04
N ARG A 38 10.94 13.44 8.93
CA ARG A 38 12.21 14.06 8.53
C ARG A 38 12.72 15.02 9.61
N VAL A 39 11.87 15.93 10.09
CA VAL A 39 12.25 16.90 11.13
C VAL A 39 12.66 16.18 12.41
N TRP A 40 11.89 15.16 12.82
CA TRP A 40 12.19 14.39 14.01
C TRP A 40 13.53 13.66 13.92
N LEU A 41 13.85 13.01 12.79
CA LEU A 41 15.14 12.35 12.58
C LEU A 41 16.32 13.34 12.71
N ARG A 42 16.20 14.54 12.16
CA ARG A 42 17.22 15.60 12.28
C ARG A 42 17.33 16.13 13.70
N GLN A 43 16.21 16.26 14.42
CA GLN A 43 16.22 16.62 15.84
C GLN A 43 16.91 15.55 16.69
N LEU A 44 16.73 14.26 16.36
CA LEU A 44 17.45 13.17 17.01
C LEU A 44 18.95 13.19 16.70
N ALA A 45 19.35 13.50 15.46
CA ALA A 45 20.75 13.69 15.09
C ALA A 45 21.39 14.80 15.95
N LEU A 46 20.75 15.97 16.02
CA LEU A 46 21.21 17.09 16.82
C LEU A 46 21.30 16.75 18.32
N ALA A 47 20.29 16.07 18.87
CA ALA A 47 20.30 15.66 20.27
C ALA A 47 21.40 14.61 20.57
N ALA A 48 21.72 13.75 19.59
CA ALA A 48 22.76 12.74 19.71
C ALA A 48 24.19 13.31 19.68
N GLU A 49 24.38 14.57 19.27
CA GLU A 49 25.69 15.26 19.38
C GLU A 49 26.13 15.43 20.83
N THR A 50 25.18 15.53 21.77
CA THR A 50 25.46 15.71 23.20
C THR A 50 24.66 14.70 24.03
N PRO A 51 25.03 13.41 24.01
CA PRO A 51 24.30 12.39 24.76
C PRO A 51 24.46 12.61 26.27
N THR A 52 23.39 12.38 27.04
CA THR A 52 23.39 12.53 28.51
C THR A 52 24.44 11.65 29.19
N VAL A 53 24.74 10.49 28.60
CA VAL A 53 25.85 9.62 28.99
C VAL A 53 26.98 9.82 27.97
N PRO A 54 28.21 10.17 28.38
CA PRO A 54 29.31 10.45 27.48
C PRO A 54 29.85 9.15 26.85
N ILE A 55 29.15 8.66 25.86
CA ILE A 55 29.57 7.53 25.01
C ILE A 55 29.84 8.03 23.60
N GLU A 56 30.88 7.49 22.97
CA GLU A 56 31.12 7.70 21.55
C GLU A 56 30.10 6.85 20.77
N LEU A 57 29.09 7.52 20.20
CA LEU A 57 28.08 6.86 19.37
C LEU A 57 28.60 6.45 17.98
N GLY A 58 29.91 6.61 17.76
CA GLY A 58 30.57 6.52 16.47
C GLY A 58 30.30 7.74 15.59
N ALA A 59 31.21 8.02 14.66
CA ALA A 59 31.07 9.14 13.72
C ALA A 59 29.82 9.03 12.81
N ASN A 60 29.17 7.86 12.76
CA ASN A 60 28.15 7.59 11.76
C ASN A 60 26.71 7.80 12.26
N ILE A 61 26.41 7.91 13.56
CA ILE A 61 25.00 7.88 13.97
C ILE A 61 24.25 9.15 13.56
N CYS A 62 24.83 10.33 13.75
CA CYS A 62 24.22 11.61 13.38
C CYS A 62 24.07 11.71 11.86
N ASP A 63 25.16 11.44 11.12
CA ASP A 63 25.15 11.39 9.66
C ASP A 63 24.13 10.37 9.11
N ARG A 64 23.98 9.21 9.76
CA ARG A 64 22.98 8.20 9.36
C ARG A 64 21.56 8.68 9.61
N LEU A 65 21.29 9.34 10.74
CA LEU A 65 19.98 9.91 11.03
C LEU A 65 19.61 11.01 10.03
N ASP A 66 20.57 11.86 9.67
CA ASP A 66 20.39 12.88 8.62
C ASP A 66 20.16 12.25 7.25
N ALA A 67 20.95 11.24 6.86
CA ALA A 67 20.76 10.52 5.61
C ALA A 67 19.40 9.80 5.56
N MET A 68 18.95 9.21 6.68
CA MET A 68 17.62 8.61 6.78
C MET A 68 16.50 9.65 6.67
N ALA A 69 16.75 10.91 7.03
CA ALA A 69 15.76 11.99 6.93
C ALA A 69 15.52 12.46 5.48
N GLU A 70 16.50 12.25 4.58
CA GLU A 70 16.39 12.66 3.17
C GLU A 70 15.30 11.90 2.41
N GLU A 71 15.13 10.61 2.68
CA GLU A 71 14.17 9.77 1.97
C GLU A 71 12.71 10.15 2.29
N PRO A 72 12.26 10.25 3.56
CA PRO A 72 10.95 10.80 3.90
C PRO A 72 10.73 12.21 3.34
N GLY A 73 11.76 13.07 3.36
CA GLY A 73 11.70 14.41 2.79
C GLY A 73 11.37 14.41 1.30
N ARG A 74 12.09 13.61 0.50
CA ARG A 74 11.85 13.47 -0.93
C ARG A 74 10.47 12.87 -1.23
N PHE A 75 10.05 11.86 -0.46
CA PHE A 75 8.73 11.25 -0.63
C PHE A 75 7.61 12.24 -0.28
N GLY A 76 7.73 12.98 0.81
CA GLY A 76 6.77 14.01 1.22
C GLY A 76 6.60 15.09 0.15
N GLN A 77 7.70 15.59 -0.43
CA GLN A 77 7.65 16.57 -1.52
C GLN A 77 6.93 16.04 -2.76
N ASN A 78 7.19 14.79 -3.16
CA ASN A 78 6.51 14.18 -4.31
C ASN A 78 5.01 14.02 -4.07
N LEU A 79 4.61 13.64 -2.84
CA LEU A 79 3.20 13.51 -2.48
C LEU A 79 2.50 14.87 -2.43
N ALA A 80 3.11 15.91 -1.86
CA ALA A 80 2.57 17.26 -1.88
C ALA A 80 2.42 17.80 -3.32
N ARG A 81 3.38 17.50 -4.20
CA ARG A 81 3.28 17.84 -5.62
C ARG A 81 2.11 17.10 -6.27
N ALA A 82 1.96 15.80 -6.04
CA ALA A 82 0.85 15.01 -6.57
C ALA A 82 -0.52 15.50 -6.07
N ASP A 83 -0.60 15.88 -4.80
CA ASP A 83 -1.80 16.50 -4.22
C ASP A 83 -2.13 17.83 -4.90
N THR A 84 -1.13 18.66 -5.17
CA THR A 84 -1.30 19.90 -5.92
C THR A 84 -1.80 19.65 -7.35
N VAL A 85 -1.24 18.66 -8.06
CA VAL A 85 -1.69 18.27 -9.41
C VAL A 85 -3.17 17.92 -9.40
N ILE A 86 -3.59 17.11 -8.42
CA ILE A 86 -4.96 16.60 -8.33
C ILE A 86 -5.93 17.69 -7.87
N SER A 87 -5.59 18.43 -6.81
CA SER A 87 -6.46 19.46 -6.21
C SER A 87 -6.61 20.71 -7.09
N ALA A 88 -5.56 21.11 -7.81
CA ALA A 88 -5.59 22.24 -8.74
C ALA A 88 -6.12 21.86 -10.14
N TRP A 89 -6.62 20.64 -10.33
CA TRP A 89 -7.15 20.15 -11.61
C TRP A 89 -6.17 20.33 -12.77
N GLN A 90 -4.88 20.14 -12.51
CA GLN A 90 -3.86 20.34 -13.54
C GLN A 90 -4.06 19.32 -14.66
N PRO A 91 -4.14 19.77 -15.93
CA PRO A 91 -4.36 18.87 -17.05
C PRO A 91 -3.14 18.00 -17.28
N LEU A 92 -3.34 16.68 -17.28
CA LEU A 92 -2.33 15.69 -17.63
C LEU A 92 -2.38 15.38 -19.12
N ARG A 93 -1.26 14.92 -19.68
CA ARG A 93 -1.25 14.38 -21.03
C ARG A 93 -2.20 13.18 -21.13
N PRO A 94 -2.98 13.05 -22.22
CA PRO A 94 -3.89 11.90 -22.41
C PRO A 94 -3.15 10.55 -22.55
N TYR A 95 -1.85 10.59 -22.79
CA TYR A 95 -0.99 9.41 -22.95
C TYR A 95 0.28 9.50 -22.09
N LEU A 96 0.76 8.33 -21.69
CA LEU A 96 2.06 8.12 -21.07
C LEU A 96 3.21 8.41 -22.05
N PRO A 97 4.48 8.52 -21.59
CA PRO A 97 5.63 8.77 -22.47
C PRO A 97 5.77 7.79 -23.65
N ASN A 98 5.29 6.56 -23.50
CA ASN A 98 5.27 5.53 -24.54
C ASN A 98 4.00 5.57 -25.43
N ARG A 99 3.22 6.66 -25.39
CA ARG A 99 1.94 6.86 -26.09
C ARG A 99 0.79 5.95 -25.69
N GLU A 100 0.94 5.19 -24.62
CA GLU A 100 -0.18 4.43 -24.07
C GLU A 100 -1.20 5.35 -23.38
N SER A 101 -2.50 5.12 -23.61
CA SER A 101 -3.55 5.83 -22.87
C SER A 101 -3.55 5.46 -21.38
N TRP A 102 -4.22 6.21 -20.53
CA TRP A 102 -4.44 5.83 -19.13
C TRP A 102 -5.90 6.06 -18.73
N GLY A 103 -6.26 5.71 -17.49
CA GLY A 103 -7.59 5.97 -16.96
C GLY A 103 -8.68 5.14 -17.64
N ALA A 104 -9.85 5.74 -17.84
CA ALA A 104 -10.98 5.14 -18.54
C ALA A 104 -10.63 4.75 -19.98
N ARG A 105 -9.75 5.51 -20.64
CA ARG A 105 -9.26 5.20 -22.01
C ARG A 105 -8.39 3.95 -22.08
N ALA A 106 -7.86 3.48 -20.95
CA ALA A 106 -7.09 2.24 -20.87
C ALA A 106 -7.92 1.07 -20.33
N HIS A 107 -9.12 1.34 -19.80
CA HIS A 107 -9.98 0.31 -19.23
C HIS A 107 -10.40 -0.72 -20.28
N GLY A 108 -10.29 -2.01 -19.95
CA GLY A 108 -10.62 -3.12 -20.87
C GLY A 108 -9.53 -3.46 -21.89
N SER A 109 -8.43 -2.71 -21.97
CA SER A 109 -7.33 -3.04 -22.88
C SER A 109 -6.47 -4.21 -22.37
N ASP A 110 -6.08 -5.14 -23.24
CA ASP A 110 -5.16 -6.25 -22.94
C ASP A 110 -3.71 -5.75 -22.96
N ARG A 111 -3.30 -5.04 -21.91
CA ARG A 111 -1.91 -4.59 -21.78
C ARG A 111 -1.07 -5.61 -21.04
N GLN A 112 -0.02 -6.07 -21.70
CA GLN A 112 0.94 -7.04 -21.15
C GLN A 112 2.02 -6.39 -20.28
N GLN A 113 2.45 -5.14 -20.58
CA GLN A 113 3.66 -4.57 -19.97
C GLN A 113 3.47 -4.03 -18.55
N TRP A 114 2.33 -3.40 -18.26
CA TRP A 114 2.08 -2.74 -16.97
C TRP A 114 0.96 -3.41 -16.15
N GLY A 115 0.31 -4.44 -16.70
CA GLY A 115 -0.89 -5.04 -16.12
C GLY A 115 -2.10 -4.10 -16.16
N LYS A 116 -3.30 -4.65 -16.42
CA LYS A 116 -4.54 -3.86 -16.66
C LYS A 116 -4.83 -2.79 -15.59
N ARG A 117 -4.44 -3.04 -14.32
CA ARG A 117 -4.74 -2.15 -13.20
C ARG A 117 -3.84 -0.91 -13.12
N LEU A 118 -2.56 -1.01 -13.47
CA LEU A 118 -1.61 0.13 -13.35
C LEU A 118 -1.73 1.12 -14.51
N SER A 119 -2.30 0.70 -15.64
CA SER A 119 -2.65 1.62 -16.74
C SER A 119 -3.91 2.43 -16.45
N THR A 120 -4.76 1.94 -15.56
CA THR A 120 -6.04 2.60 -15.22
C THR A 120 -5.85 3.61 -14.09
N VAL A 121 -5.16 3.24 -13.01
CA VAL A 121 -4.80 4.17 -11.92
C VAL A 121 -3.29 4.42 -11.96
N LEU A 122 -2.88 5.65 -12.25
CA LEU A 122 -1.46 6.01 -12.37
C LEU A 122 -0.73 5.85 -11.03
N SER A 123 0.48 5.31 -11.06
CA SER A 123 1.43 5.42 -9.95
C SER A 123 1.87 6.87 -9.71
N LEU A 124 2.40 7.16 -8.53
CA LEU A 124 2.96 8.47 -8.20
C LEU A 124 3.99 8.95 -9.24
N HIS A 125 4.88 8.06 -9.68
CA HIS A 125 5.87 8.40 -10.70
C HIS A 125 5.21 8.73 -12.05
N GLN A 126 4.23 7.94 -12.48
CA GLN A 126 3.49 8.19 -13.72
C GLN A 126 2.59 9.43 -13.66
N LEU A 127 2.11 9.81 -12.47
CA LEU A 127 1.34 11.04 -12.27
C LEU A 127 2.23 12.28 -12.39
N LEU A 128 3.46 12.21 -11.84
CA LEU A 128 4.38 13.34 -11.82
C LEU A 128 5.18 13.50 -13.12
N ALA A 129 5.48 12.40 -13.83
CA ALA A 129 6.27 12.45 -15.06
C ALA A 129 5.67 13.35 -16.18
N PRO A 130 4.35 13.36 -16.42
CA PRO A 130 3.72 14.25 -17.42
C PRO A 130 3.67 15.72 -17.01
N VAL A 131 3.84 16.02 -15.72
CA VAL A 131 3.71 17.37 -15.12
C VAL A 131 5.08 18.06 -14.96
N SER A 132 6.14 17.52 -15.57
CA SER A 132 7.46 18.16 -15.59
C SER A 132 7.43 19.43 -16.45
N ASP A 133 8.00 20.51 -15.93
CA ASP A 133 7.86 21.90 -16.39
C ASP A 133 8.39 22.22 -17.82
N ASP A 134 8.96 21.24 -18.52
CA ASP A 134 9.60 21.40 -19.83
C ASP A 134 8.67 21.22 -21.03
N LEU A 135 7.36 21.14 -20.81
CA LEU A 135 6.43 20.72 -21.85
C LEU A 135 5.46 21.84 -22.20
N PRO A 136 5.80 22.71 -23.18
CA PRO A 136 4.82 23.58 -23.79
C PRO A 136 3.67 22.69 -24.29
N TRP A 137 2.45 23.08 -23.95
CA TRP A 137 1.26 22.61 -24.63
C TRP A 137 1.56 22.61 -26.13
N ARG A 138 1.58 21.43 -26.76
CA ARG A 138 1.42 21.37 -28.21
C ARG A 138 -0.07 21.48 -28.45
N ASP A 139 -0.46 22.42 -29.28
CA ASP A 139 -1.83 22.79 -29.66
C ASP A 139 -2.70 21.64 -30.25
N GLU A 140 -2.29 20.38 -30.17
CA GLU A 140 -2.88 19.27 -30.91
C GLU A 140 -3.87 18.42 -30.09
N GLU A 141 -3.76 18.32 -28.75
CA GLU A 141 -4.78 17.65 -27.92
C GLU A 141 -4.93 18.30 -26.53
N PRO A 142 -6.18 18.58 -26.08
CA PRO A 142 -6.41 19.09 -24.74
C PRO A 142 -6.04 18.03 -23.69
N GLY A 143 -5.26 18.43 -22.68
CA GLY A 143 -4.98 17.58 -21.53
C GLY A 143 -6.24 17.26 -20.70
N ILE A 144 -6.15 16.27 -19.82
CA ILE A 144 -7.27 15.75 -19.01
C ILE A 144 -6.86 15.81 -17.54
N ALA A 145 -7.69 16.40 -16.68
CA ALA A 145 -7.45 16.37 -15.25
C ALA A 145 -7.44 14.92 -14.74
N TYR A 146 -6.64 14.64 -13.70
CA TYR A 146 -6.46 13.26 -13.21
C TYR A 146 -7.78 12.57 -12.86
N LEU A 147 -8.63 13.25 -12.08
CA LEU A 147 -9.92 12.71 -11.66
C LEU A 147 -10.87 12.49 -12.85
N ASP A 148 -10.85 13.40 -13.83
CA ASP A 148 -11.66 13.24 -15.05
C ASP A 148 -11.22 12.04 -15.88
N GLY A 149 -9.92 11.77 -15.93
CA GLY A 149 -9.40 10.58 -16.60
C GLY A 149 -9.85 9.28 -15.94
N LEU A 150 -10.28 9.31 -14.67
CA LEU A 150 -10.81 8.15 -13.96
C LEU A 150 -12.33 7.96 -14.09
N ASN A 151 -13.05 8.96 -14.60
CA ASN A 151 -14.50 8.91 -14.72
C ASN A 151 -14.95 7.74 -15.63
N GLY A 152 -15.87 6.92 -15.13
CA GLY A 152 -16.41 5.76 -15.86
C GLY A 152 -15.66 4.45 -15.65
N ILE A 153 -14.62 4.41 -14.82
CA ILE A 153 -13.98 3.15 -14.41
C ILE A 153 -14.83 2.47 -13.33
N PRO A 154 -15.33 1.24 -13.55
CA PRO A 154 -16.07 0.51 -12.53
C PRO A 154 -15.16 0.10 -11.35
N GLY A 155 -15.66 0.21 -10.12
CA GLY A 155 -14.96 -0.22 -8.91
C GLY A 155 -13.77 0.66 -8.48
N VAL A 156 -13.56 1.84 -9.09
CA VAL A 156 -12.43 2.72 -8.74
C VAL A 156 -12.50 3.24 -7.29
N GLY A 157 -13.72 3.39 -6.74
CA GLY A 157 -13.92 3.79 -5.33
C GLY A 157 -13.45 2.73 -4.32
N GLU A 158 -13.46 1.46 -4.74
CA GLU A 158 -12.98 0.29 -3.99
C GLU A 158 -11.50 -0.01 -4.27
N TRP A 159 -10.82 0.85 -5.05
CA TRP A 159 -9.42 0.64 -5.36
C TRP A 159 -8.59 0.54 -4.08
N GLU A 160 -7.74 -0.47 -4.05
CA GLU A 160 -6.78 -0.71 -2.98
C GLU A 160 -5.36 -0.87 -3.55
N SER A 161 -4.37 -0.56 -2.72
CA SER A 161 -2.98 -0.76 -3.09
C SER A 161 -2.63 -2.25 -3.23
N ALA A 162 -1.59 -2.56 -4.03
CA ALA A 162 -1.06 -3.92 -4.13
C ALA A 162 -0.62 -4.49 -2.75
N ARG A 163 -0.20 -3.63 -1.82
CA ARG A 163 0.14 -4.03 -0.45
C ARG A 163 -1.11 -4.47 0.32
N ALA A 164 -2.21 -3.75 0.22
CA ALA A 164 -3.48 -4.11 0.85
C ALA A 164 -4.01 -5.44 0.28
N ALA A 165 -3.98 -5.59 -1.04
CA ALA A 165 -4.36 -6.84 -1.72
C ALA A 165 -3.54 -8.04 -1.22
N ARG A 166 -2.21 -7.90 -1.12
CA ARG A 166 -1.33 -8.95 -0.57
C ARG A 166 -1.64 -9.27 0.88
N ARG A 167 -1.92 -8.26 1.71
CA ARG A 167 -2.31 -8.46 3.11
C ARG A 167 -3.62 -9.24 3.22
N ARG A 168 -4.66 -8.88 2.46
CA ARG A 168 -5.93 -9.62 2.43
C ARG A 168 -5.73 -11.05 1.95
N ALA A 169 -4.94 -11.25 0.90
CA ALA A 169 -4.61 -12.59 0.41
C ALA A 169 -3.86 -13.43 1.45
N ALA A 170 -2.92 -12.84 2.19
CA ALA A 170 -2.20 -13.52 3.27
C ALA A 170 -3.12 -13.86 4.45
N ALA A 171 -3.99 -12.94 4.86
CA ALA A 171 -4.99 -13.17 5.91
C ALA A 171 -5.96 -14.29 5.51
N ARG A 172 -6.46 -14.28 4.27
CA ARG A 172 -7.29 -15.37 3.72
C ARG A 172 -6.53 -16.69 3.72
N GLN A 173 -5.27 -16.70 3.29
CA GLN A 173 -4.47 -17.93 3.29
C GLN A 173 -4.26 -18.48 4.70
N ALA A 174 -4.02 -17.63 5.70
CA ALA A 174 -3.91 -18.02 7.10
C ALA A 174 -5.24 -18.62 7.59
N ALA A 175 -6.37 -17.95 7.35
CA ALA A 175 -7.70 -18.45 7.70
C ALA A 175 -8.00 -19.82 7.06
N ILE A 176 -7.58 -20.04 5.80
CA ILE A 176 -7.72 -21.35 5.14
C ILE A 176 -6.87 -22.41 5.84
N GLN A 177 -5.66 -22.10 6.29
CA GLN A 177 -4.84 -23.06 7.03
C GLN A 177 -5.45 -23.39 8.40
N ASP A 178 -5.95 -22.38 9.11
CA ASP A 178 -6.61 -22.56 10.41
C ASP A 178 -7.89 -23.39 10.27
N GLN A 179 -8.74 -23.07 9.29
CA GLN A 179 -9.93 -23.85 8.98
C GLN A 179 -9.56 -25.27 8.54
N ALA A 180 -8.54 -25.43 7.68
CA ALA A 180 -8.08 -26.75 7.28
C ALA A 180 -7.67 -27.58 8.49
N GLN A 181 -6.96 -27.00 9.46
CA GLN A 181 -6.62 -27.69 10.70
C GLN A 181 -7.86 -28.18 11.46
N GLN A 182 -8.98 -27.47 11.40
CA GLN A 182 -10.23 -27.85 12.07
C GLN A 182 -11.05 -28.89 11.29
N GLU A 183 -10.82 -29.07 10.00
CA GLU A 183 -11.52 -30.05 9.18
C GLU A 183 -11.02 -31.49 9.41
N ARG A 184 -11.90 -32.49 9.28
CA ARG A 184 -11.48 -33.90 9.21
C ARG A 184 -11.00 -34.22 7.80
N CYS A 185 -9.87 -34.92 7.68
CA CYS A 185 -9.38 -35.35 6.38
C CYS A 185 -10.13 -36.60 5.88
N SER A 186 -10.80 -36.51 4.74
CA SER A 186 -11.44 -37.67 4.10
C SER A 186 -10.45 -38.69 3.52
N THR A 187 -9.22 -38.28 3.20
CA THR A 187 -8.21 -39.14 2.56
C THR A 187 -7.40 -39.98 3.56
N CYS A 188 -6.86 -39.37 4.62
CA CYS A 188 -6.08 -40.09 5.64
C CYS A 188 -6.82 -40.26 6.98
N GLN A 189 -8.08 -39.84 7.05
CA GLN A 189 -8.91 -39.90 8.26
C GLN A 189 -8.35 -39.13 9.48
N ALA A 190 -7.29 -38.32 9.30
CA ALA A 190 -6.78 -37.42 10.32
C ALA A 190 -7.92 -36.55 10.85
N ILE A 191 -8.10 -36.57 12.17
CA ILE A 191 -9.16 -35.84 12.86
C ILE A 191 -8.85 -34.34 12.92
N ALA A 192 -9.88 -33.55 13.20
CA ALA A 192 -9.75 -32.12 13.48
C ALA A 192 -8.65 -31.86 14.51
N GLY A 193 -7.88 -30.79 14.31
CA GLY A 193 -6.74 -30.40 15.16
C GLY A 193 -5.44 -31.13 14.86
N THR A 194 -5.45 -32.22 14.08
CA THR A 194 -4.26 -33.04 13.83
C THR A 194 -3.71 -32.92 12.41
N HIS A 195 -2.38 -32.97 12.31
CA HIS A 195 -1.68 -33.17 11.06
C HIS A 195 -1.66 -34.65 10.66
N ARG A 196 -1.60 -34.89 9.35
CA ARG A 196 -1.30 -36.22 8.82
C ARG A 196 0.12 -36.62 9.23
N ARG A 197 0.31 -37.90 9.51
CA ARG A 197 1.64 -38.53 9.55
C ARG A 197 1.96 -39.21 8.23
N THR A 198 3.21 -39.07 7.78
CA THR A 198 3.74 -39.82 6.64
C THR A 198 3.89 -41.29 7.02
N GLU A 199 4.16 -42.15 6.03
CA GLU A 199 4.40 -43.59 6.26
C GLU A 199 5.56 -43.84 7.25
N ASN A 200 6.53 -42.92 7.30
CA ASN A 200 7.67 -42.98 8.22
C ASN A 200 7.38 -42.29 9.59
N GLY A 201 6.13 -41.92 9.86
CA GLY A 201 5.72 -41.33 11.15
C GLY A 201 5.98 -39.84 11.32
N HIS A 202 6.57 -39.15 10.33
CA HIS A 202 6.81 -37.71 10.38
C HIS A 202 5.51 -36.92 10.19
N ILE A 203 5.39 -35.77 10.86
CA ILE A 203 4.29 -34.84 10.66
C ILE A 203 4.44 -34.18 9.28
N ALA A 204 3.37 -34.20 8.49
CA ALA A 204 3.34 -33.46 7.24
C ALA A 204 2.89 -32.02 7.48
N ASP A 205 3.69 -31.07 7.00
CA ASP A 205 3.38 -29.63 7.08
C ASP A 205 2.17 -29.24 6.22
N ALA A 206 1.92 -29.99 5.14
CA ALA A 206 0.84 -29.74 4.21
C ALA A 206 -0.37 -30.67 4.43
N TYR A 207 -1.57 -30.10 4.34
CA TYR A 207 -2.83 -30.84 4.32
C TYR A 207 -3.15 -31.43 2.94
N HIS A 208 -3.95 -32.49 2.90
CA HIS A 208 -4.43 -33.06 1.64
C HIS A 208 -5.37 -32.10 0.89
N LYS A 209 -5.30 -32.12 -0.45
CA LYS A 209 -6.09 -31.24 -1.33
C LYS A 209 -7.59 -31.18 -0.98
N PRO A 210 -8.31 -32.30 -0.74
CA PRO A 210 -9.73 -32.23 -0.39
C PRO A 210 -10.02 -31.43 0.88
N ARG A 211 -9.12 -31.49 1.87
CA ARG A 211 -9.22 -30.75 3.13
C ARG A 211 -9.02 -29.26 2.91
N ILE A 212 -8.01 -28.88 2.12
CA ILE A 212 -7.80 -27.49 1.70
C ILE A 212 -8.99 -26.98 0.89
N THR A 213 -9.51 -27.75 -0.07
CA THR A 213 -10.67 -27.35 -0.88
C THR A 213 -11.89 -27.06 -0.01
N ARG A 214 -12.19 -27.93 0.98
CA ARG A 214 -13.31 -27.70 1.90
C ARG A 214 -13.09 -26.47 2.76
N ALA A 215 -11.90 -26.30 3.32
CA ALA A 215 -11.55 -25.14 4.12
C ALA A 215 -11.65 -23.83 3.32
N THR A 216 -11.20 -23.84 2.06
CA THR A 216 -11.34 -22.70 1.15
C THR A 216 -12.80 -22.33 0.93
N GLN A 217 -13.69 -23.30 0.69
CA GLN A 217 -15.13 -23.03 0.52
C GLN A 217 -15.72 -22.36 1.75
N VAL A 218 -15.44 -22.89 2.95
CA VAL A 218 -15.97 -22.34 4.21
C VAL A 218 -15.46 -20.91 4.44
N VAL A 219 -14.17 -20.66 4.21
CA VAL A 219 -13.59 -19.31 4.36
C VAL A 219 -14.15 -18.35 3.32
N ASP A 220 -14.32 -18.78 2.07
CA ASP A 220 -14.87 -17.95 1.00
C ASP A 220 -16.36 -17.63 1.22
N GLU A 221 -17.14 -18.59 1.72
CA GLU A 221 -18.53 -18.39 2.13
C GLU A 221 -18.62 -17.35 3.26
N ALA A 222 -17.82 -17.51 4.32
CA ALA A 222 -17.79 -16.56 5.44
C ALA A 222 -17.35 -15.14 5.00
N LEU A 223 -16.29 -15.03 4.21
CA LEU A 223 -15.79 -13.74 3.70
C LEU A 223 -16.74 -13.08 2.68
N GLY A 224 -17.63 -13.86 2.05
CA GLY A 224 -18.65 -13.38 1.13
C GLY A 224 -19.92 -12.90 1.83
N GLU A 225 -20.21 -13.38 3.04
CA GLU A 225 -21.34 -12.92 3.87
C GLU A 225 -21.02 -11.64 4.67
N GLU A 226 -19.74 -11.33 4.88
CA GLU A 226 -19.25 -10.13 5.58
C GLU A 226 -19.05 -8.89 4.68
N GLN A 227 -19.31 -9.00 3.37
CA GLN A 227 -19.21 -7.90 2.38
C GLN A 227 -20.59 -7.33 2.03
#